data_AF-A0A3D8J1J9-F1
#
_entry.id   AF-A0A3D8J1J9-F1
#
_cell.length_a   1.000
_cell.length_b   1.000
_cell.length_c   1.000
_cell.angle_alpha   90.00
_cell.angle_beta   90.00
_cell.angle_gamma   90.00
#
_symmetry.space_group_name_H-M   'P 1'
#
loop_
_entity.id
_entity.type
_entity.pdbx_description
1 polymer ?
#
loop_
_entity_poly.entity_id
_entity_poly.type
_entity_poly.pdbx_seq_one_letter_code
_entity_poly.pdbx_strand_id
1 'polypeptide(L)'
;MSNLNYIKDKKKIFFSNLDKNIIVLSLIRIIRNRAFHWENLHKIREVNGKIYPRITTTYPKKDICRKTKIGIAPEKILTFLDDLIVSINNEIMKIYKDIEIRYKR
;
A
#
# COMPACT_ATOMS: atom_id res chain seq x y z
N MET A 1 8.24 6.49 -4.44
CA MET A 1 8.29 5.25 -3.62
C MET A 1 9.68 5.02 -3.06
N SER A 2 9.83 5.00 -1.74
CA SER A 2 11.08 4.61 -1.08
C SER A 2 11.41 3.14 -1.34
N ASN A 3 12.69 2.82 -1.48
CA ASN A 3 13.15 1.45 -1.66
C ASN A 3 13.09 0.68 -0.33
N LEU A 4 11.90 0.15 0.00
CA LEU A 4 11.75 -0.80 1.10
C LEU A 4 12.55 -2.08 0.77
N ASN A 5 13.24 -2.62 1.77
CA ASN A 5 14.08 -3.81 1.61
C ASN A 5 13.33 -5.07 2.05
N TYR A 6 13.62 -6.21 1.43
CA TYR A 6 13.34 -7.53 2.00
C TYR A 6 14.63 -8.24 2.38
N ILE A 7 14.55 -9.22 3.28
CA ILE A 7 15.72 -9.99 3.72
C ILE A 7 15.89 -11.21 2.82
N LYS A 8 17.04 -11.32 2.15
CA LYS A 8 17.48 -12.51 1.43
C LYS A 8 18.87 -12.88 1.93
N ASP A 9 19.03 -14.12 2.38
CA ASP A 9 20.32 -14.67 2.85
C ASP A 9 21.00 -13.77 3.91
N LYS A 10 20.22 -13.29 4.88
CA LYS A 10 20.61 -12.33 5.94
C LYS A 10 21.07 -10.95 5.45
N LYS A 11 20.91 -10.64 4.17
CA LYS A 11 21.19 -9.32 3.58
C LYS A 11 19.89 -8.60 3.22
N LYS A 12 19.86 -7.29 3.42
CA LYS A 12 18.78 -6.42 2.93
C LYS A 12 18.95 -6.24 1.42
N ILE A 13 17.92 -6.62 0.66
CA ILE A 13 17.90 -6.45 -0.80
C ILE A 13 16.72 -5.56 -1.16
N PHE A 14 16.95 -4.69 -2.14
CA PHE A 14 15.93 -3.82 -2.70
C PHE A 14 14.91 -4.62 -3.52
N PHE A 15 13.64 -4.23 -3.45
CA PHE A 15 12.64 -4.75 -4.39
C PHE A 15 13.01 -4.36 -5.82
N SER A 16 12.93 -5.32 -6.75
CA SER A 16 12.99 -5.02 -8.18
C SER A 16 11.77 -4.22 -8.61
N ASN A 17 11.81 -3.59 -9.78
CA ASN A 17 10.65 -2.85 -10.30
C ASN A 17 9.43 -3.77 -10.50
N LEU A 18 9.65 -5.02 -10.89
CA LEU A 18 8.59 -6.02 -10.99
C LEU A 18 7.97 -6.33 -9.62
N ASP A 19 8.81 -6.54 -8.60
CA ASP A 19 8.35 -6.78 -7.22
C ASP A 19 7.52 -5.60 -6.71
N LYS A 20 8.00 -4.37 -6.93
CA LYS A 20 7.29 -3.14 -6.56
C LYS A 20 5.92 -3.07 -7.22
N ASN A 21 5.84 -3.34 -8.52
CA ASN A 21 4.57 -3.34 -9.25
C ASN A 21 3.59 -4.40 -8.71
N ILE A 22 4.07 -5.60 -8.40
CA ILE A 22 3.22 -6.65 -7.81
C ILE A 22 2.69 -6.24 -6.43
N ILE A 23 3.55 -5.66 -5.59
CA ILE A 23 3.19 -5.15 -4.25
C ILE A 23 2.13 -4.05 -4.39
N VAL A 24 2.36 -3.07 -5.26
CA VAL A 24 1.45 -1.96 -5.55
C VAL A 24 0.08 -2.48 -6.00
N LEU A 25 0.03 -3.34 -7.02
CA LEU A 25 -1.23 -3.91 -7.52
C LEU A 25 -1.98 -4.67 -6.43
N SER A 26 -1.25 -5.39 -5.56
CA SER A 26 -1.86 -6.07 -4.42
C SER A 26 -2.47 -5.10 -3.41
N LEU A 27 -1.82 -3.97 -3.14
CA LEU A 27 -2.31 -2.95 -2.20
C LEU A 27 -3.52 -2.21 -2.78
N ILE A 28 -3.47 -1.80 -4.05
CA ILE A 28 -4.61 -1.16 -4.76
C ILE A 28 -5.83 -2.08 -4.72
N ARG A 29 -5.66 -3.38 -4.99
CA ARG A 29 -6.76 -4.34 -4.93
C ARG A 29 -7.39 -4.40 -3.53
N ILE A 30 -6.59 -4.35 -2.47
CA ILE A 30 -7.09 -4.36 -1.09
C ILE A 30 -7.83 -3.06 -0.77
N ILE A 31 -7.27 -1.90 -1.15
CA ILE A 31 -7.92 -0.60 -0.98
C ILE A 31 -9.27 -0.60 -1.68
N ARG A 32 -9.33 -0.98 -2.97
CA ARG A 32 -10.57 -1.06 -3.75
C ARG A 32 -11.61 -1.95 -3.07
N ASN A 33 -11.22 -3.13 -2.60
CA ASN A 33 -12.15 -4.05 -1.93
C ASN A 33 -12.66 -3.51 -0.60
N ARG A 34 -11.85 -2.75 0.14
CA ARG A 34 -12.25 -2.14 1.41
C ARG A 34 -13.08 -0.88 1.22
N ALA A 35 -12.86 -0.13 0.13
CA ALA A 35 -13.57 1.11 -0.15
C ALA A 35 -15.09 0.92 -0.33
N PHE A 36 -15.58 -0.28 -0.65
CA PHE A 36 -17.02 -0.60 -0.64
C PHE A 36 -17.68 -0.35 0.72
N HIS A 37 -16.92 -0.45 1.81
CA HIS A 37 -17.34 -0.05 3.14
C HIS A 37 -16.26 0.87 3.70
N TRP A 38 -16.37 2.17 3.43
CA TRP A 38 -15.31 3.15 3.69
C TRP A 38 -14.71 3.06 5.11
N GLU A 39 -15.49 2.70 6.14
CA GLU A 39 -14.99 2.44 7.50
C GLU A 39 -13.85 1.41 7.57
N ASN A 40 -13.83 0.43 6.65
CA ASN A 40 -12.81 -0.60 6.56
C ASN A 40 -11.44 -0.05 6.15
N LEU A 41 -11.39 1.12 5.52
CA LEU A 41 -10.14 1.80 5.16
C LEU A 41 -9.42 2.32 6.41
N HIS A 42 -10.19 2.69 7.45
CA HIS A 42 -9.66 3.20 8.72
C HIS A 42 -9.32 2.11 9.74
N LYS A 43 -9.61 0.83 9.44
CA LYS A 43 -9.36 -0.26 10.39
C LYS A 43 -7.86 -0.48 10.61
N ILE A 44 -7.49 -0.46 11.89
CA ILE A 44 -6.17 -0.84 12.40
C ILE A 44 -6.29 -2.09 13.27
N ARG A 45 -5.15 -2.70 13.59
CA ARG A 45 -5.03 -3.77 14.56
C ARG A 45 -3.98 -3.38 15.58
N GLU A 46 -4.32 -3.45 16.85
CA GLU A 46 -3.36 -3.29 17.93
C GLU A 46 -2.93 -4.66 18.46
N VAL A 47 -1.63 -4.87 18.61
CA VAL A 47 -1.05 -6.07 19.23
C VAL A 47 0.13 -5.65 20.08
N ASN A 48 0.12 -5.97 21.38
CA ASN A 48 1.18 -5.64 22.33
C ASN A 48 1.55 -4.14 22.30
N GLY A 49 0.56 -3.25 22.26
CA GLY A 49 0.74 -1.79 22.19
C GLY A 49 1.25 -1.25 20.86
N LYS A 50 1.36 -2.11 19.83
CA LYS A 50 1.77 -1.69 18.47
C LYS A 50 0.58 -1.66 17.53
N ILE A 51 0.46 -0.56 16.79
CA ILE A 51 -0.57 -0.34 15.79
C ILE A 51 -0.09 -0.88 14.43
N TYR A 52 -0.92 -1.70 13.80
CA TYR A 52 -0.69 -2.26 12.49
C TYR A 52 -1.84 -1.90 11.55
N PRO A 53 -1.57 -1.41 10.34
CA PRO A 53 -2.62 -1.19 9.36
C PRO A 53 -3.29 -2.50 8.94
N ARG A 54 -4.58 -2.46 8.57
CA ARG A 54 -5.25 -3.61 7.93
C ARG A 54 -5.15 -3.62 6.39
N ILE A 55 -4.60 -2.56 5.81
CA ILE A 55 -4.23 -2.52 4.39
C ILE A 55 -2.80 -3.00 4.29
N THR A 56 -2.63 -4.32 4.21
CA THR A 56 -1.32 -4.96 4.20
C THR A 56 -1.24 -6.04 3.15
N THR A 57 -0.09 -6.15 2.50
CA THR A 57 0.28 -7.29 1.66
C THR A 57 1.55 -7.94 2.17
N THR A 58 1.83 -9.15 1.68
CA THR A 58 3.04 -9.90 2.01
C THR A 58 3.72 -10.35 0.73
N TYR A 59 5.04 -10.10 0.64
CA TYR A 59 5.84 -10.41 -0.54
C TYR A 59 7.22 -10.95 -0.14
N PRO A 60 7.77 -11.97 -0.83
CA PRO A 60 7.16 -12.76 -1.91
C PRO A 60 6.02 -13.64 -1.39
N LYS A 61 5.03 -13.97 -2.23
CA LYS A 61 3.93 -14.87 -1.82
C LYS A 61 4.37 -16.33 -1.69
N LYS A 62 5.28 -16.77 -2.56
CA LYS A 62 5.71 -18.17 -2.71
C LYS A 62 6.80 -18.58 -1.72
N ASP A 63 7.67 -17.66 -1.29
CA ASP A 63 8.71 -17.94 -0.30
C ASP A 63 8.14 -17.73 1.11
N ILE A 64 8.01 -18.80 1.90
CA ILE A 64 7.46 -18.75 3.28
C ILE A 64 8.46 -18.15 4.26
N CYS A 65 9.77 -18.38 4.04
CA CYS A 65 10.82 -18.00 4.98
C CYS A 65 11.28 -16.56 4.79
N ARG A 66 11.05 -15.95 3.61
CA ARG A 66 11.57 -14.62 3.26
C ARG A 66 10.48 -13.56 3.03
N LYS A 67 9.42 -13.60 3.84
CA LYS A 67 8.26 -12.71 3.70
C LYS A 67 8.49 -11.36 4.36
N THR A 68 8.29 -10.30 3.59
CA THR A 68 8.16 -8.93 4.09
C THR A 68 6.70 -8.54 4.10
N LYS A 69 6.22 -8.02 5.23
CA LYS A 69 4.88 -7.42 5.34
C LYS A 69 4.99 -5.93 4.99
N ILE A 70 4.22 -5.50 4.01
CA ILE A 70 4.12 -4.10 3.60
C ILE A 70 2.71 -3.63 3.91
N GLY A 71 2.58 -2.51 4.61
CA GLY A 71 1.31 -1.93 5.00
C GLY A 71 1.21 -0.45 4.67
N ILE A 72 -0.02 0.01 4.43
CA ILE A 72 -0.35 1.43 4.27
C ILE A 72 -1.19 1.83 5.49
N ALA A 73 -0.68 2.78 6.27
CA ALA A 73 -1.44 3.38 7.36
C ALA A 73 -2.68 4.10 6.81
N PRO A 74 -3.84 4.07 7.48
CA PRO A 74 -5.07 4.67 6.97
C PRO A 74 -4.92 6.13 6.51
N GLU A 75 -4.20 6.94 7.30
CA GLU A 75 -3.91 8.35 7.03
C GLU A 75 -2.96 8.57 5.85
N LYS A 76 -2.33 7.51 5.33
CA LYS A 76 -1.42 7.55 4.17
C LYS A 76 -2.03 6.97 2.90
N ILE A 77 -3.30 6.53 2.92
CA ILE A 77 -3.95 5.96 1.73
C ILE A 77 -4.01 6.97 0.59
N LEU A 78 -4.45 8.20 0.83
CA LEU A 78 -4.58 9.22 -0.22
C LEU A 78 -3.21 9.59 -0.79
N THR A 79 -2.21 9.86 0.08
CA THR A 79 -0.83 10.12 -0.35
C THR A 79 -0.27 9.00 -1.21
N PHE A 80 -0.53 7.74 -0.84
CA PHE A 80 -0.11 6.58 -1.63
C PHE A 80 -0.78 6.55 -3.01
N LEU A 81 -2.08 6.87 -3.11
CA LEU A 81 -2.80 6.88 -4.38
C LEU A 81 -2.34 8.05 -5.28
N ASP A 82 -2.10 9.22 -4.71
CA ASP A 82 -1.56 10.38 -5.44
C ASP A 82 -0.17 10.09 -6.00
N ASP A 83 0.72 9.50 -5.19
CA ASP A 83 2.05 9.06 -5.63
C ASP A 83 1.96 8.08 -6.81
N LEU A 84 0.98 7.18 -6.80
CA LEU A 84 0.76 6.23 -7.88
C LEU A 84 0.29 6.92 -9.17
N ILE A 85 -0.67 7.83 -9.06
CA ILE A 85 -1.18 8.61 -10.20
C ILE A 85 -0.02 9.37 -10.87
N VAL A 86 0.83 10.01 -10.08
CA VAL A 86 2.01 10.73 -10.58
C VAL A 86 3.00 9.76 -11.24
N SER A 87 3.22 8.58 -10.65
CA SER A 87 4.18 7.59 -11.16
C SER A 87 3.80 6.97 -12.51
N ILE A 88 2.51 6.93 -12.84
CA ILE A 88 2.01 6.41 -14.13
C ILE A 88 2.31 7.40 -15.27
N ASN A 89 2.63 8.67 -14.95
CA ASN A 89 2.92 9.73 -15.90
C ASN A 89 1.85 9.89 -17.01
N ASN A 90 0.58 9.79 -16.61
CA ASN A 90 -0.57 9.96 -17.51
C ASN A 90 -1.29 11.27 -17.16
N GLU A 91 -1.31 12.22 -18.10
CA GLU A 91 -1.89 13.55 -17.88
C GLU A 91 -3.39 13.50 -17.55
N ILE A 92 -4.15 12.59 -18.16
CA ILE A 92 -5.58 12.42 -17.87
C ILE A 92 -5.75 11.93 -16.43
N MET A 93 -4.89 11.04 -15.95
CA MET A 93 -5.00 10.52 -14.59
C MET A 93 -4.66 11.57 -13.53
N LYS A 94 -3.78 12.53 -13.85
CA LYS A 94 -3.38 13.59 -12.91
C LYS A 94 -4.55 14.47 -12.46
N ILE A 95 -5.65 14.54 -13.23
CA ILE A 95 -6.86 15.28 -12.82
C ILE A 95 -7.54 14.66 -11.58
N TYR A 96 -7.24 13.39 -11.27
CA TYR A 96 -7.78 12.68 -10.10
C TYR A 96 -6.84 12.74 -8.89
N LYS A 97 -5.79 13.56 -8.93
CA LYS A 97 -4.92 13.81 -7.78
C LYS A 97 -5.62 14.74 -6.78
N ASP A 98 -5.19 14.68 -5.52
CA ASP A 98 -5.62 15.60 -4.46
C ASP A 98 -7.13 15.57 -4.22
N ILE A 99 -7.74 14.38 -4.32
CA ILE A 99 -9.18 14.20 -4.08
C ILE A 99 -9.51 14.58 -2.64
N GLU A 100 -10.31 15.64 -2.50
CA GLU A 100 -10.98 15.97 -1.25
C GLU A 100 -12.24 15.12 -1.09
N ILE A 101 -12.30 14.30 -0.04
CA ILE A 101 -13.54 13.62 0.34
C ILE A 101 -14.46 14.66 0.99
N ARG A 102 -15.33 15.28 0.19
CA ARG A 102 -16.36 16.20 0.69
C ARG A 102 -17.54 15.39 1.22
N TYR A 103 -17.76 15.42 2.52
CA TYR A 103 -18.98 14.91 3.11
C TYR A 103 -20.11 15.89 2.79
N LYS A 104 -21.06 15.50 1.93
CA LYS A 104 -22.35 16.18 1.89
C LYS A 104 -23.05 15.87 3.22
N ARG A 105 -23.26 16.92 4.01
CA ARG A 105 -24.03 16.89 5.24
C ARG A 105 -25.51 16.69 4.93
#